data_AF-A0A344WHW7-F1
#
_entry.id   AF-A0A344WHW7-F1
#
_cell.length_a   1.000
_cell.length_b   1.000
_cell.length_c   1.000
_cell.angle_alpha   90.00
_cell.angle_beta   90.00
_cell.angle_gamma   90.00
#
_symmetry.space_group_name_H-M   'P 1'
#
loop_
_entity.id
_entity.type
_entity.pdbx_description
1 polymer ?
#
loop_
_entity_poly.entity_id
_entity_poly.type
_entity_poly.pdbx_seq_one_letter_code
_entity_poly.pdbx_strand_id
1 'polypeptide(L)'
;MEDAALQPTDDPVYVLLEQARQLILRFVHYIDSIFERLGTARPSNAILRKLTSYALVPAETALRRVVLILAAHQPIPERPKPRALPDAAKPPSGTVSPQKAAQPRAPVFNMREPQPRVKSDHLPASELPRIRVLTDAVLSAPPVPAAPPHDLSAGFARRLAALHGALNNPHAVATRWLRRQFAGTAPKPCPLSPHRIPGLRSALPGPEKETLRSLTDMAFSFFAADTS
;
A
#
# COMPACT_ATOMS: atom_id res chain seq x y z
N MET A 1 38.70 12.06 -24.04
CA MET A 1 37.92 12.84 -23.06
C MET A 1 36.93 13.67 -23.85
N GLU A 2 35.68 13.22 -23.90
CA GLU A 2 34.53 14.08 -24.17
C GLU A 2 33.51 13.69 -23.09
N ASP A 3 33.45 14.54 -22.07
CA ASP A 3 32.39 14.56 -21.05
C ASP A 3 31.08 14.86 -21.79
N ALA A 4 30.31 13.81 -22.09
CA ALA A 4 28.92 13.99 -22.48
C ALA A 4 28.16 14.46 -21.25
N ALA A 5 28.09 15.79 -21.07
CA ALA A 5 27.18 16.41 -20.12
C ALA A 5 25.78 15.87 -20.41
N LEU A 6 25.22 15.10 -19.47
CA LEU A 6 23.83 14.65 -19.51
C LEU A 6 22.95 15.88 -19.74
N GLN A 7 22.37 16.00 -20.94
CA GLN A 7 21.36 17.01 -21.19
C GLN A 7 20.24 16.82 -20.16
N PRO A 8 19.73 17.90 -19.52
CA PRO A 8 18.56 17.80 -18.68
C PRO A 8 17.44 17.21 -19.55
N THR A 9 16.95 16.03 -19.16
CA THR A 9 15.85 15.39 -19.88
C THR A 9 14.61 16.20 -19.55
N ASP A 10 14.18 17.07 -20.47
CA ASP A 10 12.96 17.89 -20.39
C ASP A 10 11.66 17.04 -20.45
N ASP A 11 11.76 15.71 -20.28
CA ASP A 11 10.60 14.83 -20.22
C ASP A 11 9.79 15.13 -18.96
N PRO A 12 8.55 15.64 -19.09
CA PRO A 12 7.72 15.97 -17.94
C PRO A 12 7.44 14.75 -17.05
N VAL A 13 7.43 13.53 -17.62
CA VAL A 13 7.27 12.29 -16.86
C VAL A 13 8.50 12.04 -16.00
N TYR A 14 9.71 12.19 -16.55
CA TYR A 14 10.96 12.03 -15.82
C TYR A 14 11.06 13.01 -14.64
N VAL A 15 10.77 14.29 -14.89
CA VAL A 15 10.78 15.33 -13.84
C VAL A 15 9.79 15.00 -12.73
N LEU A 16 8.57 14.57 -13.08
CA LEU A 16 7.55 14.20 -12.10
C LEU A 16 7.95 12.95 -11.29
N LEU A 17 8.58 11.97 -11.91
CA LEU A 17 9.09 10.78 -11.23
C LEU A 17 10.21 11.10 -10.24
N GLU A 18 11.12 12.02 -10.58
CA GLU A 18 12.17 12.45 -9.66
C GLU A 18 11.58 13.27 -8.50
N GLN A 19 10.64 14.18 -8.76
CA GLN A 19 9.91 14.90 -7.71
C GLN A 19 9.19 13.93 -6.76
N ALA A 20 8.56 12.89 -7.31
CA ALA A 20 7.90 11.85 -6.52
C ALA A 20 8.90 11.07 -5.65
N ARG A 21 10.07 10.74 -6.19
CA ARG A 21 11.14 10.07 -5.46
C ARG A 21 11.60 10.92 -4.28
N GLN A 22 11.90 12.20 -4.51
CA GLN A 22 12.31 13.14 -3.46
C GLN A 22 11.23 13.30 -2.38
N LEU A 23 9.95 13.38 -2.79
CA LEU A 23 8.82 13.44 -1.87
C LEU A 23 8.75 12.19 -0.97
N ILE A 24 8.88 11.00 -1.55
CA ILE A 24 8.83 9.76 -0.77
C ILE A 24 10.02 9.67 0.20
N LEU A 25 11.23 10.03 -0.26
CA LEU A 25 12.43 10.05 0.58
C LEU A 25 12.29 11.02 1.75
N ARG A 26 11.67 12.19 1.56
CA ARG A 26 11.36 13.13 2.66
C ARG A 26 10.44 12.52 3.71
N PHE A 27 9.40 11.80 3.30
CA PHE A 27 8.50 11.13 4.25
C PHE A 27 9.20 10.01 5.01
N VAL A 28 10.03 9.21 4.33
CA VAL A 28 10.83 8.17 4.96
C VAL A 28 11.81 8.77 5.96
N HIS A 29 12.58 9.79 5.55
CA HIS A 29 13.51 10.48 6.43
C HIS A 29 12.82 11.12 7.64
N TYR A 30 11.61 11.66 7.46
CA TYR A 30 10.80 12.15 8.57
C TYR A 30 10.46 11.03 9.57
N ILE A 31 10.03 9.85 9.08
CA ILE A 31 9.76 8.68 9.94
C ILE A 31 11.02 8.28 10.70
N ASP A 32 12.15 8.16 10.01
CA ASP A 32 13.43 7.76 10.59
C ASP A 32 13.89 8.76 11.65
N SER A 33 13.81 10.07 11.37
CA SER A 33 14.15 11.13 12.33
C SER A 33 13.33 11.07 13.63
N ILE A 34 12.07 10.60 13.55
CA ILE A 34 11.23 10.42 14.73
C ILE A 34 11.67 9.19 15.52
N PHE A 35 12.04 8.09 14.84
CA PHE A 35 12.58 6.92 15.51
C PHE A 35 13.94 7.18 16.14
N GLU A 36 14.82 7.94 15.47
CA GLU A 36 16.10 8.38 16.03
C GLU A 36 15.90 9.17 17.33
N ARG A 37 14.95 10.11 17.35
CA ARG A 37 14.60 10.88 18.56
C ARG A 37 14.01 10.03 19.69
N LEU A 38 13.32 8.94 19.35
CA LEU A 38 12.80 7.99 20.33
C LEU A 38 13.90 7.06 20.86
N GLY A 39 15.00 6.88 20.12
CA GLY A 39 16.10 5.99 20.49
C GLY A 39 15.63 4.55 20.65
N THR A 40 15.82 3.98 21.85
CA THR A 40 15.41 2.61 22.19
C THR A 40 13.97 2.53 22.70
N ALA A 41 13.29 3.66 22.88
CA ALA A 41 11.93 3.67 23.39
C ALA A 41 10.95 3.09 22.36
N ARG A 42 10.04 2.24 22.82
CA ARG A 42 9.00 1.70 21.95
C ARG A 42 8.01 2.81 21.55
N PRO A 43 7.72 2.99 20.25
CA PRO A 43 6.78 4.01 19.80
C PRO A 43 5.37 3.69 20.31
N SER A 44 4.67 4.70 20.84
CA SER A 44 3.27 4.52 21.24
C SER A 44 2.36 4.34 20.03
N ASN A 45 1.24 3.64 20.20
CA ASN A 45 0.23 3.48 19.15
C ASN A 45 -0.30 4.83 18.63
N ALA A 46 -0.32 5.88 19.46
CA ALA A 46 -0.71 7.23 19.04
C ALA A 46 0.30 7.82 18.04
N ILE A 47 1.61 7.68 18.32
CA ILE A 47 2.68 8.10 17.41
C ILE A 47 2.61 7.31 16.12
N LEU A 48 2.47 5.98 16.20
CA LEU A 48 2.37 5.11 15.02
C LEU A 48 1.19 5.48 14.13
N ARG A 49 0.02 5.79 14.71
CA ARG A 49 -1.14 6.29 13.94
C ARG A 49 -0.83 7.62 13.26
N LYS A 50 -0.20 8.56 13.98
CA LYS A 50 0.19 9.86 13.42
C LYS A 50 1.15 9.70 12.24
N LEU A 51 2.25 8.95 12.42
CA LEU A 51 3.23 8.64 11.39
C LEU A 51 2.62 7.90 10.20
N THR A 52 1.76 6.92 10.47
CA THR A 52 1.05 6.20 9.41
C THR A 52 0.26 7.18 8.54
N SER A 53 -0.42 8.09 9.19
CA SER A 53 -1.41 8.96 8.54
C SER A 53 -0.79 10.17 7.84
N TYR A 54 0.33 10.67 8.34
CA TYR A 54 1.02 11.87 7.86
C TYR A 54 2.17 11.57 6.90
N ALA A 55 2.87 10.44 7.06
CA ALA A 55 4.07 10.13 6.28
C ALA A 55 3.92 8.82 5.50
N LEU A 56 3.60 7.71 6.17
CA LEU A 56 3.60 6.39 5.52
C LEU A 56 2.52 6.29 4.42
N VAL A 57 1.29 6.70 4.68
CA VAL A 57 0.20 6.64 3.69
C VAL A 57 0.47 7.54 2.49
N PRO A 58 0.87 8.83 2.65
CA PRO A 58 1.31 9.65 1.51
C PRO A 58 2.46 9.05 0.70
N ALA A 59 3.50 8.53 1.38
CA ALA A 59 4.63 7.88 0.72
C ALA A 59 4.22 6.65 -0.11
N GLU A 60 3.43 5.75 0.47
CA GLU A 60 2.89 4.61 -0.26
C GLU A 60 1.97 5.04 -1.42
N THR A 61 1.22 6.12 -1.24
CA THR A 61 0.29 6.67 -2.24
C THR A 61 1.06 7.19 -3.45
N ALA A 62 2.10 8.00 -3.22
CA ALA A 62 3.02 8.45 -4.26
C ALA A 62 3.66 7.26 -4.98
N LEU A 63 4.19 6.28 -4.24
CA LEU A 63 4.85 5.13 -4.85
C LEU A 63 3.90 4.26 -5.69
N ARG A 64 2.64 4.09 -5.27
CA ARG A 64 1.64 3.38 -6.10
C ARG A 64 1.44 4.07 -7.45
N ARG A 65 1.35 5.40 -7.46
CA ARG A 65 1.19 6.18 -8.71
C ARG A 65 2.43 6.10 -9.59
N VAL A 66 3.61 6.22 -9.00
CA VAL A 66 4.90 6.00 -9.69
C VAL A 66 4.93 4.61 -10.34
N VAL A 67 4.60 3.56 -9.59
CA VAL A 67 4.58 2.19 -10.10
C VAL A 67 3.58 2.03 -11.26
N LEU A 68 2.43 2.70 -11.21
CA LEU A 68 1.44 2.67 -12.28
C LEU A 68 1.93 3.40 -13.53
N ILE A 69 2.55 4.57 -13.38
CA ILE A 69 3.18 5.30 -14.49
C ILE A 69 4.28 4.43 -15.13
N LEU A 70 5.15 3.82 -14.32
CA LEU A 70 6.19 2.91 -14.81
C LEU A 70 5.59 1.67 -15.50
N ALA A 71 4.49 1.14 -14.98
CA ALA A 71 3.78 0.02 -15.59
C ALA A 71 3.20 0.39 -16.97
N ALA A 72 2.68 1.61 -17.13
CA ALA A 72 2.16 2.07 -18.42
C ALA A 72 3.24 2.14 -19.51
N HIS A 73 4.50 2.34 -19.12
CA HIS A 73 5.64 2.39 -20.04
C HIS A 73 6.33 1.03 -20.25
N GLN A 74 5.85 -0.04 -19.59
CA GLN A 74 6.39 -1.38 -19.78
C GLN A 74 5.62 -2.13 -20.86
N PRO A 75 6.29 -3.03 -21.62
CA PRO A 75 5.60 -3.89 -22.57
C PRO A 75 4.55 -4.74 -21.86
N ILE A 76 3.37 -4.87 -22.47
CA ILE A 76 2.28 -5.68 -21.93
C ILE A 76 2.78 -7.14 -21.92
N PRO A 77 2.79 -7.81 -20.75
CA PRO A 77 3.22 -9.19 -20.68
C PRO A 77 2.25 -10.08 -21.47
N GLU A 78 2.78 -11.01 -22.24
CA GLU A 78 1.97 -12.03 -22.91
C GLU A 78 1.14 -12.79 -21.88
N ARG A 79 -0.15 -12.98 -22.18
CA ARG A 79 -1.03 -13.76 -21.30
C ARG A 79 -0.45 -15.16 -21.19
N PRO A 80 -0.20 -15.68 -19.96
CA PRO A 80 0.27 -17.04 -19.81
C PRO A 80 -0.77 -17.97 -20.45
N LYS A 81 -0.35 -18.69 -21.50
CA LYS A 81 -1.20 -19.72 -22.12
C LYS A 81 -1.66 -20.65 -20.99
N PRO A 82 -2.94 -21.05 -20.95
CA PRO A 82 -3.42 -21.98 -19.95
C PRO A 82 -2.55 -23.22 -20.03
N ARG A 83 -1.66 -23.38 -19.04
CA ARG A 83 -0.87 -24.59 -18.92
C ARG A 83 -1.89 -25.65 -18.54
N ALA A 84 -2.09 -26.63 -19.42
CA ALA A 84 -2.87 -27.81 -19.08
C ALA A 84 -2.38 -28.27 -17.71
N LEU A 85 -3.30 -28.32 -16.73
CA LEU A 85 -2.96 -28.93 -15.45
C LEU A 85 -2.39 -30.31 -15.81
N PRO A 86 -1.18 -30.67 -15.35
CA PRO A 86 -0.81 -32.07 -15.39
C PRO A 86 -1.94 -32.82 -14.69
N ASP A 87 -2.45 -33.89 -15.33
CA ASP A 87 -3.43 -34.78 -14.72
C ASP A 87 -3.01 -35.05 -13.28
N ALA A 88 -4.00 -35.02 -12.37
CA ALA A 88 -3.79 -35.16 -10.95
C ALA A 88 -3.02 -36.46 -10.64
N ALA A 89 -1.69 -36.38 -10.68
CA ALA A 89 -0.83 -37.44 -10.24
C ALA A 89 -1.10 -37.57 -8.74
N LYS A 90 -1.62 -38.74 -8.37
CA LYS A 90 -1.86 -39.13 -6.98
C LYS A 90 -0.58 -38.77 -6.20
N PRO A 91 -0.66 -37.90 -5.17
CA PRO A 91 0.54 -37.51 -4.44
C PRO A 91 1.19 -38.81 -3.93
N PRO A 92 2.50 -39.01 -4.11
CA PRO A 92 3.17 -40.14 -3.49
C PRO A 92 2.96 -40.02 -1.99
N SER A 93 2.21 -40.99 -1.46
CA SER A 93 2.03 -41.15 -0.02
C SER A 93 3.42 -41.37 0.58
N GLY A 94 3.86 -40.46 1.44
CA GLY A 94 5.01 -40.72 2.31
C GLY A 94 6.31 -39.97 2.04
N THR A 95 6.28 -38.72 1.59
CA THR A 95 7.41 -37.81 1.89
C THR A 95 6.89 -36.51 2.51
N VAL A 96 6.78 -36.50 3.83
CA VAL A 96 6.84 -35.25 4.60
C VAL A 96 8.24 -34.71 4.39
N SER A 97 8.42 -33.90 3.34
CA SER A 97 9.62 -33.08 3.23
C SER A 97 9.71 -32.27 4.53
N PRO A 98 10.85 -32.26 5.24
CA PRO A 98 11.00 -31.38 6.38
C PRO A 98 10.69 -29.98 5.86
N GLN A 99 9.67 -29.35 6.44
CA GLN A 99 9.38 -27.93 6.24
C GLN A 99 10.63 -27.20 6.72
N LYS A 100 11.61 -27.05 5.83
CA LYS A 100 12.76 -26.17 6.00
C LYS A 100 12.15 -24.86 6.44
N ALA A 101 12.39 -24.47 7.69
CA ALA A 101 11.77 -23.32 8.34
C ALA A 101 11.71 -22.20 7.30
N ALA A 102 10.52 -21.95 6.76
CA ALA A 102 10.38 -21.11 5.61
C ALA A 102 10.90 -19.75 6.05
N GLN A 103 12.04 -19.32 5.49
CA GLN A 103 12.61 -18.02 5.82
C GLN A 103 11.48 -17.00 5.73
N PRO A 104 11.32 -16.12 6.73
CA PRO A 104 10.22 -15.17 6.74
C PRO A 104 10.29 -14.36 5.45
N ARG A 105 9.30 -14.56 4.58
CA ARG A 105 9.27 -13.91 3.27
C ARG A 105 9.24 -12.41 3.48
N ALA A 106 10.12 -11.69 2.76
CA ALA A 106 10.15 -10.24 2.81
C ALA A 106 8.75 -9.66 2.53
N PRO A 107 8.32 -8.62 3.28
CA PRO A 107 7.00 -8.06 3.12
C PRO A 107 6.85 -7.43 1.73
N VAL A 108 5.72 -7.73 1.07
CA VAL A 108 5.47 -7.28 -0.31
C VAL A 108 4.66 -6.00 -0.31
N PHE A 109 5.10 -5.01 -1.10
CA PHE A 109 4.37 -3.75 -1.26
C PHE A 109 2.96 -3.95 -1.82
N ASN A 110 1.98 -3.42 -1.09
CA ASN A 110 0.57 -3.55 -1.45
C ASN A 110 0.14 -2.43 -2.40
N MET A 111 -0.18 -2.82 -3.64
CA MET A 111 -0.67 -1.92 -4.68
C MET A 111 -2.13 -1.47 -4.48
N ARG A 112 -2.86 -2.06 -3.52
CA ARG A 112 -4.20 -1.58 -3.17
C ARG A 112 -4.12 -0.37 -2.26
N GLU A 113 -4.93 0.64 -2.57
CA GLU A 113 -5.10 1.79 -1.71
C GLU A 113 -5.89 1.43 -0.45
N PRO A 114 -5.60 2.07 0.71
CA PRO A 114 -6.44 1.92 1.88
C PRO A 114 -7.81 2.50 1.57
N GLN A 115 -8.82 1.62 1.46
CA GLN A 115 -10.19 2.06 1.27
C GLN A 115 -10.66 2.84 2.49
N PRO A 116 -11.52 3.86 2.32
CA PRO A 116 -12.30 4.35 3.45
C PRO A 116 -12.94 3.13 4.10
N ARG A 117 -12.76 2.99 5.42
CA ARG A 117 -13.72 2.19 6.15
C ARG A 117 -15.05 2.84 5.86
N VAL A 118 -15.98 2.09 5.27
CA VAL A 118 -17.39 2.41 5.37
C VAL A 118 -17.55 2.69 6.86
N LYS A 119 -17.89 3.93 7.22
CA LYS A 119 -18.35 4.19 8.58
C LYS A 119 -19.46 3.16 8.72
N SER A 120 -19.26 2.14 9.55
CA SER A 120 -20.33 1.18 9.85
C SER A 120 -21.55 2.05 10.00
N ASP A 121 -22.55 1.88 9.12
CA ASP A 121 -23.72 2.73 9.09
C ASP A 121 -24.06 2.99 10.54
N HIS A 122 -24.10 4.27 10.93
CA HIS A 122 -24.55 4.60 12.26
C HIS A 122 -25.89 3.92 12.36
N LEU A 123 -25.91 2.78 13.05
CA LEU A 123 -27.10 1.98 13.18
C LEU A 123 -28.13 2.99 13.65
N PRO A 124 -29.31 3.08 13.01
CA PRO A 124 -30.36 3.98 13.47
C PRO A 124 -30.50 3.77 14.98
N ALA A 125 -30.89 4.78 15.77
CA ALA A 125 -30.87 4.67 17.23
C ALA A 125 -31.61 3.42 17.78
N SER A 126 -32.50 2.82 16.97
CA SER A 126 -33.18 1.54 17.16
C SER A 126 -32.32 0.27 17.03
N GLU A 127 -31.20 0.32 16.29
CA GLU A 127 -30.29 -0.78 15.97
C GLU A 127 -28.89 -0.62 16.59
N LEU A 128 -28.56 0.56 17.16
CA LEU A 128 -27.47 0.64 18.15
C LEU A 128 -27.69 -0.48 19.18
N PRO A 129 -26.63 -1.11 19.72
CA PRO A 129 -26.82 -2.10 20.78
C PRO A 129 -27.71 -1.44 21.81
N ARG A 130 -28.97 -1.91 21.91
CA ARG A 130 -29.95 -1.42 22.87
C ARG A 130 -29.16 -1.30 24.14
N ILE A 131 -29.02 -0.08 24.68
CA ILE A 131 -28.61 0.09 26.07
C ILE A 131 -29.54 -0.87 26.79
N ARG A 132 -29.02 -2.04 27.17
CA ARG A 132 -29.87 -3.05 27.78
C ARG A 132 -30.32 -2.33 29.03
N VAL A 133 -31.63 -2.16 29.16
CA VAL A 133 -32.22 -1.78 30.44
C VAL A 133 -31.48 -2.62 31.47
N LEU A 134 -30.93 -2.00 32.51
CA LEU A 134 -30.16 -2.65 33.56
C LEU A 134 -31.05 -3.71 34.23
N THR A 135 -31.19 -4.86 33.58
CA THR A 135 -31.88 -6.04 34.08
C THR A 135 -30.87 -6.83 34.91
N ASP A 136 -31.32 -7.49 35.97
CA ASP A 136 -30.44 -8.28 36.86
C ASP A 136 -29.55 -9.28 36.11
N ALA A 137 -29.97 -9.79 34.96
CA ALA A 137 -29.18 -10.69 34.12
C ALA A 137 -27.95 -10.02 33.46
N VAL A 138 -27.99 -8.70 33.20
CA VAL A 138 -26.86 -7.92 32.65
C VAL A 138 -25.90 -7.52 33.76
N LEU A 139 -26.41 -7.23 34.96
CA LEU A 139 -25.61 -6.97 36.16
C LEU A 139 -24.91 -8.25 36.67
N SER A 140 -25.54 -9.40 36.45
CA SER A 140 -25.00 -10.73 36.81
C SER A 140 -24.12 -11.35 35.73
N ALA A 141 -24.00 -10.71 34.55
CA ALA A 141 -23.18 -11.22 33.48
C ALA A 141 -21.69 -11.07 33.84
N PRO A 142 -20.86 -12.12 33.73
CA PRO A 142 -19.43 -11.99 33.98
C PRO A 142 -18.84 -10.98 32.99
N PRO A 143 -17.94 -10.09 33.44
CA PRO A 143 -17.33 -9.10 32.57
C PRO A 143 -16.60 -9.81 31.43
N VAL A 144 -17.02 -9.54 30.19
CA VAL A 144 -16.28 -10.01 29.02
C VAL A 144 -14.91 -9.32 29.06
N PRO A 145 -13.80 -10.06 29.11
CA PRO A 145 -12.49 -9.44 29.15
C PRO A 145 -12.31 -8.58 27.90
N ALA A 146 -11.95 -7.31 28.11
CA ALA A 146 -11.64 -6.41 27.02
C ALA A 146 -10.52 -7.04 26.18
N ALA A 147 -10.74 -7.13 24.86
CA ALA A 147 -9.73 -7.65 23.96
C ALA A 147 -8.40 -6.87 24.16
N PRO A 148 -7.25 -7.56 24.22
CA PRO A 148 -5.98 -6.88 24.47
C PRO A 148 -5.72 -5.83 23.38
N PRO A 149 -5.15 -4.67 23.73
CA PRO A 149 -4.87 -3.62 22.78
C PRO A 149 -3.96 -4.15 21.66
N HIS A 150 -4.44 -4.05 20.42
CA HIS A 150 -3.69 -4.52 19.26
C HIS A 150 -2.43 -3.67 19.04
N ASP A 151 -1.27 -4.31 19.05
CA ASP A 151 0.01 -3.63 18.77
C ASP A 151 0.13 -3.31 17.27
N LEU A 152 0.30 -2.03 16.96
CA LEU A 152 0.43 -1.55 15.58
C LEU A 152 1.88 -1.62 15.06
N SER A 153 2.87 -1.84 15.95
CA SER A 153 4.30 -1.77 15.63
C SER A 153 4.70 -2.73 14.51
N ALA A 154 4.32 -4.00 14.62
CA ALA A 154 4.63 -5.04 13.63
C ALA A 154 3.95 -4.79 12.28
N GLY A 155 2.74 -4.21 12.29
CA GLY A 155 2.04 -3.82 11.05
C GLY A 155 2.73 -2.64 10.37
N PHE A 156 3.12 -1.63 11.15
CA PHE A 156 3.85 -0.47 10.67
C PHE A 156 5.21 -0.85 10.09
N ALA A 157 6.02 -1.61 10.82
CA ALA A 157 7.36 -2.03 10.40
C ALA A 157 7.32 -2.84 9.09
N ARG A 158 6.36 -3.77 8.96
CA ARG A 158 6.18 -4.54 7.72
C ARG A 158 5.86 -3.65 6.53
N ARG A 159 5.02 -2.63 6.71
CA ARG A 159 4.67 -1.68 5.65
C ARG A 159 5.84 -0.79 5.27
N LEU A 160 6.58 -0.28 6.25
CA LEU A 160 7.77 0.53 6.01
C LEU A 160 8.86 -0.28 5.27
N ALA A 161 9.12 -1.52 5.71
CA ALA A 161 10.07 -2.41 5.03
C ALA A 161 9.62 -2.73 3.59
N ALA A 162 8.33 -2.94 3.36
CA ALA A 162 7.78 -3.15 2.02
C ALA A 162 7.91 -1.90 1.13
N LEU A 163 7.74 -0.70 1.71
CA LEU A 163 7.95 0.58 1.03
C LEU A 163 9.42 0.73 0.61
N HIS A 164 10.37 0.49 1.52
CA HIS A 164 11.80 0.53 1.19
C HIS A 164 12.18 -0.46 0.10
N GLY A 165 11.70 -1.71 0.20
CA GLY A 165 11.95 -2.73 -0.82
C GLY A 165 11.38 -2.34 -2.19
N ALA A 166 10.23 -1.68 -2.23
CA ALA A 166 9.63 -1.21 -3.48
C ALA A 166 10.31 0.06 -4.04
N LEU A 167 10.80 0.95 -3.19
CA LEU A 167 11.60 2.11 -3.60
C LEU A 167 12.94 1.71 -4.24
N ASN A 168 13.56 0.64 -3.73
CA ASN A 168 14.81 0.14 -4.28
C ASN A 168 14.63 -0.51 -5.66
N ASN A 169 13.45 -1.06 -5.96
CA ASN A 169 13.17 -1.66 -7.27
C ASN A 169 11.71 -1.44 -7.70
N PRO A 170 11.35 -0.22 -8.12
CA PRO A 170 9.98 0.11 -8.48
C PRO A 170 9.56 -0.58 -9.79
N HIS A 171 10.50 -0.80 -10.72
CA HIS A 171 10.26 -1.51 -11.98
C HIS A 171 9.82 -2.96 -11.75
N ALA A 172 10.46 -3.71 -10.83
CA ALA A 172 10.04 -5.07 -10.52
C ALA A 172 8.64 -5.13 -9.91
N VAL A 173 8.27 -4.11 -9.13
CA VAL A 173 6.90 -3.98 -8.60
C VAL A 173 5.90 -3.72 -9.72
N ALA A 174 6.24 -2.83 -10.68
CA ALA A 174 5.43 -2.56 -11.86
C ALA A 174 5.23 -3.81 -12.71
N THR A 175 6.30 -4.55 -13.05
CA THR A 175 6.22 -5.80 -13.82
C THR A 175 5.40 -6.86 -13.09
N ARG A 176 5.55 -6.97 -11.76
CA ARG A 176 4.75 -7.90 -10.94
C ARG A 176 3.27 -7.51 -10.95
N TRP A 177 2.97 -6.21 -10.88
CA TRP A 177 1.62 -5.69 -10.93
C TRP A 177 0.98 -5.96 -12.30
N LEU A 178 1.66 -5.62 -13.41
CA LEU A 178 1.21 -5.92 -14.77
C LEU A 178 0.91 -7.41 -14.96
N ARG A 179 1.85 -8.28 -14.60
CA ARG A 179 1.64 -9.74 -14.68
C ARG A 179 0.39 -10.18 -13.92
N ARG A 180 0.08 -9.59 -12.77
CA ARG A 180 -1.13 -9.90 -11.99
C ARG A 180 -2.41 -9.33 -12.60
N GLN A 181 -2.32 -8.19 -13.29
CA GLN A 181 -3.46 -7.60 -14.00
C GLN A 181 -3.83 -8.40 -15.24
N PHE A 182 -2.83 -8.87 -15.98
CA PHE A 182 -3.00 -9.61 -17.23
C PHE A 182 -3.02 -11.14 -17.06
N ALA A 183 -2.95 -11.65 -15.82
CA ALA A 183 -3.09 -13.09 -15.54
C ALA A 183 -4.55 -13.58 -15.54
N GLY A 184 -5.54 -12.68 -15.44
CA GLY A 184 -6.96 -13.02 -15.45
C GLY A 184 -7.57 -13.01 -16.85
N THR A 185 -8.79 -13.54 -16.97
CA THR A 185 -9.59 -13.48 -18.21
C THR A 185 -10.05 -12.06 -18.56
N ALA A 186 -10.21 -11.20 -17.55
CA ALA A 186 -10.56 -9.79 -17.70
C ALA A 186 -9.53 -8.88 -17.01
N PRO A 187 -9.15 -7.74 -17.61
CA PRO A 187 -8.36 -6.73 -16.93
C PRO A 187 -9.12 -6.20 -15.72
N LYS A 188 -8.47 -6.11 -14.56
CA LYS A 188 -9.13 -5.54 -13.37
C LYS A 188 -9.08 -4.02 -13.45
N PRO A 189 -10.12 -3.31 -12.98
CA PRO A 189 -10.14 -1.85 -13.01
C PRO A 189 -8.94 -1.26 -12.27
N CYS A 190 -8.56 -0.05 -12.69
CA CYS A 190 -7.48 0.71 -12.07
C CYS A 190 -7.69 0.77 -10.54
N PRO A 191 -6.66 0.44 -9.72
CA PRO A 191 -6.81 0.39 -8.27
C PRO A 191 -6.88 1.79 -7.61
N LEU A 192 -6.78 2.86 -8.41
CA LEU A 192 -6.82 4.25 -7.94
C LEU A 192 -8.27 4.72 -7.81
N SER A 193 -8.57 5.44 -6.73
CA SER A 193 -9.88 6.08 -6.60
C SER A 193 -9.91 7.41 -7.37
N PRO A 194 -10.89 7.66 -8.26
CA PRO A 194 -10.95 8.88 -9.08
C PRO A 194 -11.24 10.14 -8.27
N HIS A 195 -11.86 10.01 -7.09
CA HIS A 195 -12.33 11.15 -6.30
C HIS A 195 -11.51 11.41 -5.04
N ARG A 196 -10.53 10.55 -4.72
CA ARG A 196 -9.77 10.64 -3.47
C ARG A 196 -8.34 10.15 -3.61
N ILE A 197 -7.42 10.97 -3.12
CA ILE A 197 -5.99 10.63 -2.96
C ILE A 197 -5.75 10.28 -1.49
N PRO A 198 -5.51 9.01 -1.12
CA PRO A 198 -5.19 8.64 0.25
C PRO A 198 -3.98 9.42 0.78
N GLY A 199 -4.06 9.91 2.02
CA GLY A 199 -2.96 10.68 2.62
C GLY A 199 -2.88 12.14 2.17
N LEU A 200 -3.61 12.56 1.13
CA LEU A 200 -3.75 13.98 0.80
C LEU A 200 -4.51 14.69 1.94
N ARG A 201 -3.83 15.62 2.61
CA ARG A 201 -4.35 16.38 3.75
C ARG A 201 -4.18 17.85 3.53
N SER A 202 -5.06 18.67 4.11
CA SER A 202 -4.90 20.13 4.14
C SER A 202 -3.59 20.56 4.79
N ALA A 203 -3.06 19.77 5.73
CA ALA A 203 -1.81 20.05 6.45
C ALA A 203 -0.52 19.70 5.69
N LEU A 204 -0.59 19.04 4.53
CA LEU A 204 0.61 18.86 3.71
C LEU A 204 1.08 20.24 3.20
N PRO A 205 2.39 20.46 2.97
CA PRO A 205 2.88 21.61 2.25
C PRO A 205 2.28 21.68 0.82
N GLY A 206 2.07 22.90 0.31
CA GLY A 206 1.58 23.15 -1.06
C GLY A 206 2.25 22.31 -2.15
N PRO A 207 3.60 22.34 -2.29
CA PRO A 207 4.29 21.59 -3.34
C PRO A 207 4.09 20.07 -3.22
N GLU A 208 4.03 19.51 -2.01
CA GLU A 208 3.82 18.07 -1.82
C GLU A 208 2.41 17.64 -2.28
N LYS A 209 1.40 18.50 -2.07
CA LYS A 209 0.04 18.26 -2.57
C LYS A 209 -0.01 18.29 -4.08
N GLU A 210 0.66 19.27 -4.69
CA GLU A 210 0.71 19.43 -6.14
C GLU A 210 1.38 18.22 -6.78
N THR A 211 2.54 17.78 -6.29
CA THR A 211 3.19 16.56 -6.79
C THR A 211 2.28 15.33 -6.67
N LEU A 212 1.59 15.13 -5.54
CA LEU A 212 0.65 14.02 -5.37
C LEU A 212 -0.54 14.09 -6.34
N ARG A 213 -1.05 15.29 -6.63
CA ARG A 213 -2.13 15.51 -7.60
C ARG A 213 -1.63 15.22 -9.01
N SER A 214 -0.52 15.81 -9.43
CA SER A 214 0.08 15.59 -10.76
C SER A 214 0.37 14.10 -11.01
N LEU A 215 0.88 13.38 -10.01
CA LEU A 215 1.07 11.92 -10.09
C LEU A 215 -0.24 11.16 -10.26
N THR A 216 -1.30 11.62 -9.59
CA THR A 216 -2.63 11.00 -9.68
C THR A 216 -3.20 11.22 -11.07
N ASP A 217 -3.18 12.46 -11.54
CA ASP A 217 -3.73 12.84 -12.85
C ASP A 217 -2.98 12.13 -13.99
N MET A 218 -1.65 12.05 -13.89
CA MET A 218 -0.83 11.31 -14.85
C MET A 218 -1.07 9.81 -14.81
N ALA A 219 -1.20 9.20 -13.63
CA ALA A 219 -1.57 7.78 -13.56
C ALA A 219 -2.97 7.55 -14.14
N PHE A 220 -3.93 8.45 -13.87
CA PHE A 220 -5.28 8.33 -14.45
C PHE A 220 -5.28 8.45 -15.97
N SER A 221 -4.52 9.35 -16.57
CA SER A 221 -4.51 9.49 -18.04
C SER A 221 -4.12 8.20 -18.77
N PHE A 222 -3.28 7.34 -18.17
CA PHE A 222 -2.90 6.06 -18.75
C PHE A 222 -3.96 4.95 -18.56
N PHE A 223 -4.81 5.04 -17.54
CA PHE A 223 -5.72 3.96 -17.16
C PHE A 223 -7.21 4.32 -17.23
N ALA A 224 -7.56 5.59 -17.50
CA ALA A 224 -8.93 6.05 -17.69
C ALA A 224 -9.46 5.82 -19.12
N ALA A 225 -8.60 5.43 -20.07
CA ALA A 225 -8.97 5.23 -21.47
C ALA A 225 -9.83 3.98 -21.75
N ASP A 226 -9.93 3.03 -20.81
CA ASP A 226 -10.59 1.73 -21.03
C ASP A 226 -12.02 1.63 -20.46
N THR A 227 -12.68 2.76 -20.13
CA THR A 227 -14.09 2.75 -19.66
C THR A 227 -15.10 3.25 -20.69
N SER A 228 -14.74 3.27 -21.98
CA SER A 228 -15.66 3.63 -23.07
C SER A 228 -16.25 2.38 -23.72
#